data_AF-A0A371IQ26-F1
#
_entry.id   AF-A0A371IQ26-F1
#
_cell.length_a   1.000
_cell.length_b   1.000
_cell.length_c   1.000
_cell.angle_alpha   90.00
_cell.angle_beta   90.00
_cell.angle_gamma   90.00
#
_symmetry.space_group_name_H-M   'P 1'
#
loop_
_entity.id
_entity.type
_entity.pdbx_description
1 polymer ?
#
loop_
_entity_poly.entity_id
_entity_poly.type
_entity_poly.pdbx_seq_one_letter_code
_entity_poly.pdbx_strand_id
1 'polypeptide(L)'
;MINKYLEKIKKHITDKGFDFAGGREKNARFMREHGFNIDDITDILLDLNKEHYLDGPQKDHNKKLEGDVWKFKYDLELDTDLNILIYIKVRYNPPNELVCISFHEDEMYI
;
A
#
# COMPACT_ATOMS: atom_id res chain seq x y z
N MET A 1 15.63 8.04 -5.60
CA MET A 1 15.65 7.43 -4.24
C MET A 1 14.49 6.45 -4.07
N ILE A 2 13.25 6.84 -4.39
CA ILE A 2 12.06 5.98 -4.33
C ILE A 2 12.14 4.71 -5.21
N ASN A 3 12.61 4.79 -6.47
CA ASN A 3 12.68 3.61 -7.36
C ASN A 3 13.43 2.42 -6.73
N LYS A 4 14.56 2.67 -6.08
CA LYS A 4 15.34 1.61 -5.41
C LYS A 4 14.57 0.96 -4.26
N TYR A 5 13.70 1.70 -3.58
CA TYR A 5 12.85 1.17 -2.52
C TYR A 5 11.64 0.43 -3.06
N LEU A 6 11.02 0.93 -4.13
CA LEU A 6 9.97 0.19 -4.84
C LEU A 6 10.49 -1.16 -5.32
N GLU A 7 11.68 -1.22 -5.94
CA GLU A 7 12.30 -2.49 -6.33
C GLU A 7 12.49 -3.45 -5.16
N LYS A 8 12.92 -2.93 -3.99
CA LYS A 8 13.07 -3.76 -2.78
C LYS A 8 11.74 -4.23 -2.21
N ILE A 9 10.71 -3.40 -2.25
CA ILE A 9 9.35 -3.74 -1.79
C ILE A 9 8.78 -4.81 -2.71
N LYS A 10 8.79 -4.60 -4.03
CA LYS A 10 8.32 -5.57 -5.02
C LYS A 10 9.06 -6.89 -4.90
N LYS A 11 10.39 -6.85 -4.78
CA LYS A 11 11.18 -8.05 -4.54
C LYS A 11 10.78 -8.78 -3.25
N HIS A 12 10.55 -8.04 -2.16
CA HIS A 12 10.13 -8.65 -0.90
C HIS A 12 8.75 -9.31 -1.02
N ILE A 13 7.79 -8.65 -1.68
CA ILE A 13 6.47 -9.24 -2.01
C ILE A 13 6.63 -10.54 -2.79
N THR A 14 7.42 -10.54 -3.87
CA THR A 14 7.61 -11.74 -4.71
C THR A 14 8.34 -12.87 -3.98
N ASP A 15 9.34 -12.56 -3.15
CA ASP A 15 10.16 -13.57 -2.49
C ASP A 15 9.52 -14.11 -1.19
N LYS A 16 8.80 -13.26 -0.45
CA LYS A 16 8.39 -13.51 0.94
C LYS A 16 6.93 -13.14 1.25
N GLY A 17 6.23 -12.45 0.35
CA GLY A 17 4.91 -11.88 0.62
C GLY A 17 4.98 -10.65 1.53
N PHE A 18 3.83 -10.27 2.10
CA PHE A 18 3.71 -9.15 3.03
C PHE A 18 2.61 -9.44 4.05
N ASP A 19 2.69 -8.80 5.21
CA ASP A 19 1.59 -8.81 6.17
C ASP A 19 0.56 -7.74 5.79
N PHE A 20 -0.71 -8.10 5.79
CA PHE A 20 -1.80 -7.16 5.55
C PHE A 20 -2.54 -6.82 6.85
N ALA A 21 -2.64 -5.53 7.17
CA ALA A 21 -3.37 -5.05 8.34
C ALA A 21 -4.89 -5.04 8.10
N GLY A 22 -5.46 -6.18 7.69
CA GLY A 22 -6.87 -6.31 7.28
C GLY A 22 -7.89 -6.12 8.41
N GLY A 23 -7.49 -6.27 9.67
CA GLY A 23 -8.36 -6.02 10.83
C GLY A 23 -8.66 -4.53 11.07
N ARG A 24 -8.07 -3.61 10.31
CA ARG A 24 -8.38 -2.18 10.39
C ARG A 24 -9.70 -1.90 9.66
N GLU A 25 -10.62 -1.20 10.32
CA GLU A 25 -11.98 -0.98 9.80
C GLU A 25 -12.02 -0.45 8.37
N LYS A 26 -11.19 0.54 8.03
CA LYS A 26 -11.14 1.11 6.67
C LYS A 26 -10.71 0.10 5.61
N ASN A 27 -9.70 -0.71 5.91
CA ASN A 27 -9.21 -1.74 4.99
C ASN A 27 -10.29 -2.83 4.80
N ALA A 28 -10.85 -3.32 5.92
CA ALA A 28 -11.88 -4.35 5.89
C ALA A 28 -13.14 -3.87 5.16
N ARG A 29 -13.55 -2.62 5.38
CA ARG A 29 -14.70 -2.01 4.71
C ARG A 29 -14.45 -1.88 3.21
N PHE A 30 -13.32 -1.30 2.81
CA PHE A 30 -12.94 -1.16 1.39
C PHE A 30 -12.95 -2.51 0.67
N MET A 31 -12.36 -3.55 1.27
CA MET A 31 -12.36 -4.88 0.67
C MET A 31 -13.76 -5.47 0.50
N ARG A 32 -14.64 -5.29 1.50
CA ARG A 32 -16.03 -5.77 1.40
C ARG A 32 -16.85 -5.00 0.38
N GLU A 33 -16.70 -3.68 0.32
CA GLU A 33 -17.48 -2.80 -0.55
C GLU A 33 -17.09 -2.94 -2.02
N HIS A 34 -15.80 -3.13 -2.31
CA HIS A 34 -15.29 -3.23 -3.68
C HIS A 34 -14.90 -4.65 -4.11
N GLY A 35 -15.09 -5.66 -3.25
CA GLY A 35 -14.83 -7.06 -3.57
C GLY A 35 -13.35 -7.44 -3.67
N PHE A 36 -12.44 -6.64 -3.09
CA PHE A 36 -11.00 -6.91 -3.12
C PHE A 36 -10.62 -8.11 -2.26
N ASN A 37 -9.73 -8.93 -2.78
CA ASN A 37 -9.01 -9.97 -2.06
C ASN A 37 -7.50 -9.60 -1.92
N ILE A 38 -6.70 -10.49 -1.33
CA ILE A 38 -5.27 -10.25 -1.11
C ILE A 38 -4.47 -10.29 -2.43
N ASP A 39 -4.89 -11.06 -3.42
CA ASP A 39 -4.23 -11.14 -4.72
C ASP A 39 -4.40 -9.80 -5.47
N ASP A 40 -5.59 -9.20 -5.45
CA ASP A 40 -5.82 -7.87 -6.05
C ASP A 40 -4.93 -6.78 -5.41
N ILE A 41 -4.80 -6.82 -4.08
CA ILE A 41 -3.89 -5.92 -3.34
C ILE A 41 -2.44 -6.19 -3.73
N THR A 42 -2.06 -7.46 -3.89
CA THR A 42 -0.71 -7.86 -4.30
C THR A 42 -0.37 -7.29 -5.67
N ASP A 43 -1.27 -7.43 -6.64
CA ASP A 43 -1.09 -6.92 -8.00
C ASP A 43 -0.89 -5.40 -8.01
N ILE A 44 -1.71 -4.66 -7.26
CA ILE A 44 -1.57 -3.18 -7.15
C ILE A 44 -0.25 -2.79 -6.48
N LEU A 45 0.16 -3.49 -5.41
CA LEU A 45 1.45 -3.23 -4.76
C LEU A 45 2.64 -3.53 -5.69
N LEU A 46 2.52 -4.54 -6.55
CA LEU A 46 3.52 -4.86 -7.57
C LEU A 46 3.52 -3.87 -8.74
N ASP A 47 2.39 -3.23 -9.03
CA ASP A 47 2.29 -2.19 -10.07
C ASP A 47 2.78 -0.81 -9.60
N LEU A 48 2.87 -0.55 -8.28
CA LEU A 48 3.34 0.72 -7.74
C LEU A 48 4.60 1.26 -8.42
N ASN A 49 4.55 2.50 -8.90
CA ASN A 49 5.66 3.17 -9.54
C ASN A 49 5.91 4.55 -8.90
N LYS A 50 6.89 5.29 -9.43
CA LYS A 50 7.31 6.59 -8.88
C LYS A 50 6.21 7.67 -8.94
N GLU A 51 5.23 7.52 -9.82
CA GLU A 51 4.14 8.50 -10.04
C GLU A 51 3.05 8.33 -8.98
N HIS A 52 2.89 7.11 -8.45
CA HIS A 52 2.01 6.82 -7.32
C HIS A 52 2.58 7.31 -5.98
N TYR A 53 3.85 7.72 -5.93
CA TYR A 53 4.51 8.14 -4.70
C TYR A 53 3.91 9.44 -4.16
N LEU A 54 3.37 9.37 -2.93
CA LEU A 54 2.82 10.53 -2.24
C LEU A 54 3.84 11.13 -1.26
N ASP A 55 4.43 10.30 -0.40
CA ASP A 55 5.23 10.77 0.74
C ASP A 55 6.06 9.62 1.37
N GLY A 56 7.15 9.95 2.06
CA GLY A 56 8.12 8.99 2.62
C GLY A 56 9.59 9.28 2.25
N PRO A 57 10.54 8.44 2.68
CA PRO A 57 10.41 7.56 3.84
C PRO A 57 10.16 8.38 5.11
N GLN A 58 9.27 7.89 5.98
CA GLN A 58 9.03 8.46 7.30
C GLN A 58 9.14 7.39 8.38
N LYS A 59 9.46 7.79 9.61
CA LYS A 59 9.36 6.86 10.74
C LYS A 59 7.91 6.58 11.07
N ASP A 60 7.64 5.34 11.49
CA ASP A 60 6.33 4.99 12.03
C ASP A 60 6.02 5.85 13.25
N HIS A 61 4.75 6.23 13.43
CA HIS A 61 4.31 6.97 14.60
C HIS A 61 4.52 6.15 15.87
N ASN A 62 4.40 4.82 15.76
CA ASN A 62 4.80 3.93 16.82
C ASN A 62 6.33 3.78 16.82
N LYS A 63 6.99 4.51 17.70
CA LYS A 63 8.45 4.51 17.87
C LYS A 63 9.06 3.15 18.24
N LYS A 64 8.25 2.15 18.59
CA LYS A 64 8.71 0.78 18.86
C LYS A 64 8.85 -0.06 17.59
N LEU A 65 8.32 0.41 16.46
CA LEU A 65 8.37 -0.28 15.18
C LEU A 65 9.55 0.25 14.37
N GLU A 66 10.38 -0.66 13.88
CA GLU A 66 11.47 -0.36 12.99
C GLU A 66 11.01 -0.30 11.53
N GLY A 67 11.91 0.17 10.65
CA GLY A 67 11.63 0.36 9.23
C GLY A 67 11.15 1.77 8.89
N ASP A 68 10.89 1.95 7.60
CA ASP A 68 10.40 3.21 7.03
C ASP A 68 9.03 3.01 6.42
N VAL A 69 8.18 4.02 6.62
CA VAL A 69 6.83 4.11 6.11
C VAL A 69 6.84 4.90 4.80
N TRP A 70 6.12 4.37 3.83
CA TRP A 70 5.93 4.93 2.50
C TRP A 70 4.44 5.04 2.21
N LYS A 71 4.04 6.12 1.55
CA LYS A 71 2.65 6.41 1.21
C LYS A 71 2.52 6.59 -0.30
N PHE A 72 1.46 6.04 -0.86
CA PHE A 72 1.16 6.10 -2.28
C PHE A 72 -0.32 6.42 -2.49
N LYS A 73 -0.62 6.96 -3.67
CA LYS A 73 -1.98 7.01 -4.21
C LYS A 73 -2.01 6.27 -5.55
N TYR A 74 -3.02 5.45 -5.75
CA TYR A 74 -3.17 4.63 -6.94
C TYR A 74 -4.53 4.91 -7.56
N ASP A 75 -4.57 5.38 -8.80
CA ASP A 75 -5.83 5.57 -9.53
C ASP A 75 -6.22 4.23 -10.17
N LEU A 76 -7.36 3.69 -9.75
CA LEU A 76 -7.90 2.45 -10.27
C LEU A 76 -9.14 2.74 -11.11
N GLU A 77 -8.99 2.57 -12.42
CA GLU A 77 -10.10 2.58 -13.36
C GLU A 77 -10.85 1.24 -13.29
N LEU A 78 -12.10 1.26 -12.82
CA LEU A 78 -12.97 0.08 -12.78
C LEU A 78 -13.88 0.00 -14.01
N ASP A 79 -14.37 1.14 -14.46
CA ASP A 79 -15.17 1.33 -15.68
C ASP A 79 -14.99 2.78 -16.17
N THR A 80 -15.49 3.09 -17.37
CA THR A 80 -15.35 4.36 -18.08
C THR A 80 -15.71 5.59 -17.23
N ASP A 81 -16.64 5.44 -16.28
CA ASP A 81 -17.13 6.51 -15.40
C ASP A 81 -16.86 6.24 -13.90
N LEU A 82 -16.12 5.18 -13.54
CA LEU A 82 -15.86 4.80 -12.16
C LEU A 82 -14.38 4.60 -11.90
N ASN A 83 -13.77 5.63 -11.30
CA ASN A 83 -12.40 5.59 -10.81
C ASN A 83 -12.38 5.63 -9.29
N ILE A 84 -11.50 4.83 -8.69
CA ILE A 84 -11.25 4.83 -7.26
C ILE A 84 -9.81 5.27 -7.04
N LEU A 85 -9.61 6.34 -6.26
CA LEU A 85 -8.29 6.71 -5.79
C LEU A 85 -7.99 5.95 -4.50
N ILE A 86 -7.04 5.02 -4.54
CA ILE A 86 -6.67 4.19 -3.40
C ILE A 86 -5.49 4.84 -2.65
N TYR A 87 -5.67 5.07 -1.36
CA TYR A 87 -4.59 5.44 -0.44
C TYR A 87 -3.89 4.18 0.09
N ILE A 88 -2.58 4.11 -0.14
CA ILE A 88 -1.75 2.97 0.24
C ILE A 88 -0.67 3.43 1.21
N LYS A 89 -0.50 2.68 2.30
CA LYS A 89 0.58 2.90 3.28
C LYS A 89 1.30 1.59 3.56
N VAL A 90 2.60 1.54 3.31
CA VAL A 90 3.44 0.37 3.58
C VAL A 90 4.55 0.73 4.56
N ARG A 91 4.86 -0.18 5.50
CA ARG A 91 6.09 -0.12 6.30
C ARG A 91 7.03 -1.21 5.83
N TYR A 92 8.27 -0.83 5.54
CA TYR A 92 9.31 -1.76 5.16
C TYR A 92 10.48 -1.70 6.13
N ASN A 93 10.73 -2.80 6.85
CA ASN A 93 11.92 -3.02 7.66
C ASN A 93 12.79 -4.08 6.96
N PRO A 94 13.69 -3.66 6.04
CA PRO A 94 14.50 -4.60 5.27
C PRO A 94 15.42 -5.42 6.18
N PRO A 95 15.70 -6.69 5.83
CA PRO A 95 15.20 -7.42 4.66
C PRO A 95 13.98 -8.29 4.96
N ASN A 96 13.38 -8.18 6.15
CA ASN A 96 12.54 -9.25 6.69
C ASN A 96 11.06 -8.90 6.69
N GLU A 97 10.69 -7.66 6.99
CA GLU A 97 9.31 -7.31 7.25
C GLU A 97 8.80 -6.27 6.26
N LEU A 98 7.66 -6.57 5.64
CA LEU A 98 6.88 -5.65 4.86
C LEU A 98 5.43 -5.76 5.31
N VAL A 99 4.83 -4.63 5.70
CA VAL A 99 3.44 -4.57 6.16
C VAL A 99 2.68 -3.56 5.31
N CYS A 100 1.61 -3.99 4.66
CA CYS A 100 0.62 -3.09 4.08
C CYS A 100 -0.35 -2.65 5.19
N ILE A 101 -0.15 -1.43 5.68
CA ILE A 101 -0.84 -0.84 6.83
C ILE A 101 -2.20 -0.27 6.41
N SER A 102 -2.24 0.45 5.29
CA SER A 102 -3.47 1.04 4.75
C SER A 102 -3.62 0.64 3.29
N PHE A 103 -4.82 0.22 2.95
CA PHE A 103 -5.28 -0.02 1.59
C PHE A 103 -6.79 0.24 1.57
N HIS A 104 -7.16 1.47 1.25
CA HIS A 104 -8.56 1.90 1.23
C HIS A 104 -8.71 3.12 0.32
N GLU A 105 -9.94 3.46 -0.05
CA GLU A 105 -10.25 4.67 -0.79
C GLU A 105 -9.69 5.91 -0.08
N ASP A 106 -9.12 6.82 -0.85
CA ASP A 106 -8.54 8.06 -0.36
C ASP A 106 -9.65 9.02 0.08
N GLU A 107 -9.76 9.25 1.38
CA GLU A 107 -10.77 10.14 1.96
C GLU A 107 -10.41 11.63 1.79
N MET A 108 -9.28 11.96 1.16
CA MET A 108 -8.84 13.33 0.91
C MET A 108 -9.45 13.88 -0.39
N TYR A 109 -10.76 14.13 -0.36
CA TYR A 109 -11.46 14.97 -1.34
C TYR A 109 -12.32 16.01 -0.62
N ILE A 110 -11.69 17.09 -0.15
CA ILE A 110 -12.25 18.47 -0.15
C ILE A 110 -11.09 19.47 -0.25
#